data_AF-A0A1V4AT89-F1
#
_entry.id   AF-A0A1V4AT89-F1
#
_cell.length_a   1.000
_cell.length_b   1.000
_cell.length_c   1.000
_cell.angle_alpha   90.00
_cell.angle_beta   90.00
_cell.angle_gamma   90.00
#
_symmetry.space_group_name_H-M   'P 1'
#
loop_
_entity.id
_entity.type
_entity.pdbx_description
1 polymer ?
#
loop_
_entity_poly.entity_id
_entity_poly.type
_entity_poly.pdbx_seq_one_letter_code
_entity_poly.pdbx_strand_id
1 'polypeptide(L)'
;MPLKKEGFFQNESSNMTFSAGVVIAHIKTPLSEVLHWARKMEHEAKEMDDNKDAFAIAVLKHSGEIEKTVFKWRLDDRYITETVSQIVSEINKDRLSNTFIKRLNQEMLRLMGKGSQFAENQMIETEMKRLSIRSCIKAKDESKEDFEKRKERIAEELRLSEILMKSKSMNNFLSFLNIADFIARQVKGGANEN
;
A
#
# COMPACT_ATOMS: atom_id res chain seq x y z
N MET A 1 13.14 -46.31 10.00
CA MET A 1 12.23 -45.78 11.04
C MET A 1 12.49 -44.29 11.18
N PRO A 2 11.52 -43.39 10.90
CA PRO A 2 11.70 -41.97 11.17
C PRO A 2 11.32 -41.66 12.61
N LEU A 3 12.21 -40.93 13.30
CA LEU A 3 12.01 -40.42 14.65
C LEU A 3 10.91 -39.34 14.62
N LYS A 4 9.73 -39.65 15.17
CA LYS A 4 8.76 -38.64 15.59
C LYS A 4 9.33 -37.88 16.79
N LYS A 5 9.84 -36.67 16.59
CA LYS A 5 10.01 -35.70 17.69
C LYS A 5 8.65 -35.05 17.94
N GLU A 6 7.94 -35.57 18.93
CA GLU A 6 6.72 -34.96 19.47
C GLU A 6 7.09 -33.63 20.16
N GLY A 7 6.51 -32.52 19.70
CA GLY A 7 6.66 -31.21 20.36
C GLY A 7 6.68 -29.97 19.48
N PHE A 8 6.75 -30.08 18.14
CA PHE A 8 6.91 -28.90 17.26
C PHE A 8 5.72 -28.51 16.38
N PHE A 9 4.66 -29.32 16.33
CA PHE A 9 3.50 -29.01 15.50
C PHE A 9 2.30 -28.72 16.38
N GLN A 10 1.89 -27.44 16.37
CA GLN A 10 0.63 -26.99 16.92
C GLN A 10 -0.50 -27.65 16.11
N ASN A 11 -1.54 -28.14 16.79
CA ASN A 11 -2.69 -28.84 16.18
C ASN A 11 -3.21 -28.11 14.93
N GLU A 12 -3.70 -28.87 13.94
CA GLU A 12 -4.29 -28.39 12.67
C GLU A 12 -5.45 -27.37 12.85
N SER A 13 -5.90 -27.13 14.07
CA SER A 13 -6.94 -26.17 14.46
C SER A 13 -6.44 -24.78 14.89
N SER A 14 -5.13 -24.52 14.94
CA SER A 14 -4.63 -23.16 15.17
C SER A 14 -4.55 -22.41 13.84
N ASN A 15 -5.27 -21.29 13.71
CA ASN A 15 -5.10 -20.35 12.60
C ASN A 15 -3.65 -19.82 12.62
N MET A 16 -2.75 -20.48 11.88
CA MET A 16 -1.37 -20.02 11.75
C MET A 16 -1.35 -18.72 10.96
N THR A 17 -0.87 -17.67 11.61
CA THR A 17 -0.60 -16.38 10.98
C THR A 17 0.90 -16.17 10.89
N PHE A 18 1.33 -15.25 10.02
CA PHE A 18 2.74 -14.88 9.92
C PHE A 18 2.89 -13.37 9.75
N SER A 19 4.04 -12.85 10.18
CA SER A 19 4.42 -11.47 9.87
C SER A 19 5.63 -11.46 8.94
N ALA A 20 5.71 -10.49 8.04
CA ALA A 20 6.77 -10.40 7.04
C ALA A 20 7.35 -8.99 6.89
N GLY A 21 8.66 -8.93 6.65
CA GLY A 21 9.37 -7.73 6.24
C GLY A 21 9.79 -7.83 4.78
N VAL A 22 9.47 -6.81 3.99
CA VAL A 22 9.82 -6.72 2.56
C VAL A 22 10.68 -5.48 2.33
N VAL A 23 11.71 -5.62 1.51
CA VAL A 23 12.56 -4.50 1.10
C VAL A 23 12.71 -4.49 -0.40
N ILE A 24 12.46 -3.32 -1.00
CA ILE A 24 12.78 -3.02 -2.39
C ILE A 24 13.98 -2.08 -2.37
N ALA A 25 15.08 -2.49 -2.99
CA ALA A 25 16.33 -1.73 -2.98
C ALA A 25 16.94 -1.68 -4.38
N HIS A 26 17.80 -0.68 -4.59
CA HIS A 26 18.63 -0.63 -5.79
C HIS A 26 19.66 -1.77 -5.79
N ILE A 27 20.00 -2.30 -6.96
CA ILE A 27 20.95 -3.43 -7.10
C ILE A 27 22.35 -3.14 -6.52
N LYS A 28 22.74 -1.86 -6.44
CA LYS A 28 24.01 -1.41 -5.83
C LYS A 28 23.94 -1.20 -4.32
N THR A 29 22.77 -1.32 -3.70
CA THR A 29 22.65 -1.23 -2.24
C THR A 29 23.36 -2.43 -1.62
N PRO A 30 24.28 -2.25 -0.66
CA PRO A 30 24.97 -3.36 -0.02
C PRO A 30 23.98 -4.39 0.53
N LEU A 31 24.19 -5.67 0.24
CA LEU A 31 23.28 -6.74 0.67
C LEU A 31 23.09 -6.77 2.19
N SER A 32 24.14 -6.45 2.96
CA SER A 32 24.06 -6.32 4.42
C SER A 32 23.03 -5.28 4.86
N GLU A 33 22.96 -4.15 4.16
CA GLU A 33 21.98 -3.09 4.41
C GLU A 33 20.56 -3.56 4.05
N VAL A 34 20.40 -4.23 2.91
CA VAL A 34 19.11 -4.80 2.50
C VAL A 34 18.59 -5.82 3.53
N LEU A 35 19.46 -6.72 4.00
CA LEU A 35 19.10 -7.72 5.02
C LEU A 35 18.81 -7.08 6.38
N HIS A 36 19.55 -6.03 6.76
CA HIS A 36 19.28 -5.25 7.96
C HIS A 36 17.86 -4.66 7.90
N TRP A 37 17.51 -4.00 6.81
CA TRP A 37 16.17 -3.45 6.61
C TRP A 37 15.09 -4.54 6.55
N ALA A 38 15.35 -5.68 5.92
CA ALA A 38 14.36 -6.77 5.83
C ALA A 38 14.00 -7.30 7.23
N ARG A 39 15.00 -7.51 8.08
CA ARG A 39 14.80 -7.91 9.49
C ARG A 39 14.12 -6.82 10.30
N LYS A 40 14.51 -5.56 10.11
CA LYS A 40 13.88 -4.41 10.76
C LYS A 40 12.39 -4.32 10.40
N MET A 41 12.04 -4.50 9.13
CA MET A 41 10.65 -4.52 8.67
C MET A 41 9.88 -5.70 9.24
N GLU A 42 10.47 -6.89 9.26
CA GLU A 42 9.83 -8.04 9.89
C GLU A 42 9.56 -7.83 11.38
N HIS A 43 10.48 -7.17 12.09
CA HIS A 43 10.31 -6.77 13.48
C HIS A 43 9.19 -5.73 13.65
N GLU A 44 9.21 -4.63 12.89
CA GLU A 44 8.16 -3.61 12.93
C GLU A 44 6.77 -4.18 12.62
N ALA A 45 6.67 -5.16 11.71
CA ALA A 45 5.43 -5.87 11.43
C ALA A 45 4.95 -6.68 12.65
N LYS A 46 5.86 -7.36 13.36
CA LYS A 46 5.53 -8.13 14.57
C LYS A 46 5.14 -7.25 15.76
N GLU A 47 5.68 -6.04 15.85
CA GLU A 47 5.39 -5.10 16.94
C GLU A 47 4.11 -4.28 16.74
N MET A 48 3.45 -4.44 15.59
CA MET A 48 2.26 -3.66 15.29
C MET A 48 1.11 -3.95 16.27
N ASP A 49 0.96 -5.19 16.73
CA ASP A 49 0.16 -5.61 17.90
C ASP A 49 0.47 -7.07 18.31
N ASP A 50 -0.17 -7.53 19.39
CA ASP A 50 0.04 -8.85 19.99
C ASP A 50 -0.34 -10.04 19.08
N ASN A 51 -1.24 -9.83 18.12
CA ASN A 51 -1.74 -10.90 17.24
C ASN A 51 -0.79 -11.20 16.08
N LYS A 52 0.25 -10.38 15.86
CA LYS A 52 1.16 -10.48 14.71
C LYS A 52 0.34 -10.37 13.41
N ASP A 53 0.47 -11.24 12.42
CA ASP A 53 -0.34 -11.20 11.18
C ASP A 53 -0.27 -9.87 10.40
N ALA A 54 0.95 -9.42 10.12
CA ALA A 54 1.19 -8.12 9.52
C ALA A 54 2.35 -8.14 8.54
N PHE A 55 2.39 -7.16 7.64
CA PHE A 55 3.55 -6.94 6.79
C PHE A 55 4.08 -5.52 6.97
N ALA A 56 5.37 -5.38 6.77
CA ALA A 56 6.01 -4.09 6.61
C ALA A 56 6.83 -4.11 5.32
N ILE A 57 6.82 -2.99 4.61
CA ILE A 57 7.57 -2.83 3.37
C ILE A 57 8.36 -1.52 3.41
N ALA A 58 9.63 -1.59 3.02
CA ALA A 58 10.49 -0.44 2.81
C ALA A 58 10.99 -0.37 1.36
N VAL A 59 11.07 0.85 0.82
CA VAL A 59 11.73 1.16 -0.45
C VAL A 59 12.97 2.02 -0.15
N LEU A 60 14.15 1.47 -0.44
CA LEU A 60 15.43 2.16 -0.35
C LEU A 60 15.75 2.83 -1.70
N LYS A 61 15.39 4.11 -1.85
CA LYS A 61 15.59 4.84 -3.11
C LYS A 61 17.08 5.14 -3.33
N HIS A 62 17.49 5.28 -4.59
CA HIS A 62 18.87 5.64 -4.93
C HIS A 62 19.30 7.01 -4.37
N SER A 63 18.34 7.91 -4.13
CA SER A 63 18.56 9.22 -3.50
C SER A 63 18.93 9.15 -2.01
N GLY A 64 18.86 7.96 -1.38
CA GLY A 64 19.01 7.77 0.06
C GLY A 64 17.71 7.99 0.85
N GLU A 65 16.64 8.40 0.20
CA GLU A 65 15.31 8.50 0.81
C GLU A 65 14.72 7.09 1.04
N ILE A 66 14.09 6.91 2.20
CA ILE A 66 13.47 5.65 2.60
C ILE A 66 11.98 5.88 2.82
N GLU A 67 11.17 5.17 2.05
CA GLU A 67 9.73 5.09 2.27
C GLU A 67 9.43 3.78 2.97
N LYS A 68 8.67 3.81 4.06
CA LYS A 68 8.26 2.57 4.74
C LYS A 68 6.82 2.64 5.23
N THR A 69 6.17 1.49 5.23
CA THR A 69 4.81 1.35 5.76
C THR A 69 4.62 -0.01 6.43
N VAL A 70 3.69 -0.08 7.39
CA VAL A 70 3.34 -1.27 8.16
C VAL A 70 1.82 -1.42 8.21
N PHE A 71 1.30 -2.61 7.94
CA PHE A 71 -0.12 -2.92 8.02
C PHE A 71 -0.40 -4.37 8.42
N LYS A 72 -1.64 -4.62 8.87
CA LYS A 72 -2.21 -5.97 8.83
C LYS A 72 -2.24 -6.47 7.41
N TRP A 73 -2.18 -7.79 7.24
CA TRP A 73 -2.40 -8.39 5.93
C TRP A 73 -3.76 -8.02 5.35
N ARG A 74 -4.79 -8.03 6.20
CA ARG A 74 -6.18 -7.85 5.80
C ARG A 74 -6.80 -6.59 6.38
N LEU A 75 -7.60 -5.95 5.55
CA LEU A 75 -8.65 -5.02 5.92
C LEU A 75 -9.98 -5.76 5.74
N ASP A 76 -10.55 -6.23 6.84
CA ASP A 76 -11.74 -7.09 6.88
C ASP A 76 -11.59 -8.33 5.98
N ASP A 77 -12.26 -8.33 4.83
CA ASP A 77 -12.34 -9.41 3.85
C ASP A 77 -11.27 -9.34 2.75
N ARG A 78 -10.45 -8.29 2.72
CA ARG A 78 -9.52 -8.01 1.62
C ARG A 78 -8.08 -7.90 2.06
N TYR A 79 -7.14 -8.39 1.25
CA TYR A 79 -5.71 -8.13 1.46
C TYR A 79 -5.33 -6.71 1.06
N ILE A 80 -4.60 -5.99 1.92
CA ILE A 80 -4.15 -4.63 1.62
C ILE A 80 -3.19 -4.60 0.42
N THR A 81 -2.44 -5.69 0.19
CA THR A 81 -1.58 -5.85 -0.98
C THR A 81 -2.35 -5.88 -2.31
N GLU A 82 -3.63 -6.27 -2.31
CA GLU A 82 -4.47 -6.20 -3.50
C GLU A 82 -4.75 -4.75 -3.89
N THR A 83 -4.93 -3.85 -2.91
CA THR A 83 -5.09 -2.41 -3.18
C THR A 83 -3.83 -1.85 -3.83
N VAL A 84 -2.63 -2.23 -3.38
CA VAL A 84 -1.36 -1.83 -4.02
C VAL A 84 -1.32 -2.33 -5.46
N SER A 85 -1.61 -3.61 -5.68
CA SER A 85 -1.64 -4.22 -7.02
C SER A 85 -2.64 -3.53 -7.95
N GLN A 86 -3.81 -3.19 -7.42
CA GLN A 86 -4.85 -2.46 -8.15
C GLN A 86 -4.39 -1.06 -8.55
N ILE A 87 -3.83 -0.28 -7.62
CA ILE A 87 -3.27 1.05 -7.91
C ILE A 87 -2.20 0.95 -9.00
N VAL A 88 -1.25 0.03 -8.86
CA VAL A 88 -0.17 -0.20 -9.82
C VAL A 88 -0.73 -0.56 -11.21
N SER A 89 -1.69 -1.48 -11.27
CA SER A 89 -2.35 -1.89 -12.52
C SER A 89 -3.06 -0.73 -13.20
N GLU A 90 -3.86 0.06 -12.47
CA GLU A 90 -4.64 1.14 -13.06
C GLU A 90 -3.75 2.30 -13.52
N ILE A 91 -2.65 2.59 -12.83
CA ILE A 91 -1.64 3.57 -13.30
C ILE A 91 -0.94 3.06 -14.56
N ASN A 92 -0.51 1.80 -14.58
CA ASN A 92 0.23 1.25 -15.72
C ASN A 92 -0.62 1.10 -16.98
N LYS A 93 -1.93 0.88 -16.83
CA LYS A 93 -2.91 0.86 -17.92
C LYS A 93 -3.38 2.25 -18.37
N ASP A 94 -2.79 3.32 -17.84
CA ASP A 94 -3.19 4.72 -18.08
C ASP A 94 -4.68 4.95 -17.81
N ARG A 95 -5.25 4.21 -16.84
CA ARG A 95 -6.64 4.33 -16.37
C ARG A 95 -6.75 5.21 -15.13
N LEU A 96 -5.64 5.38 -14.42
CA LEU A 96 -5.46 6.30 -13.30
C LEU A 96 -4.24 7.18 -13.59
N SER A 97 -4.33 8.48 -13.30
CA SER A 97 -3.23 9.42 -13.55
C SER A 97 -1.99 9.05 -12.73
N ASN A 98 -0.82 9.08 -13.37
CA ASN A 98 0.49 9.00 -12.72
C ASN A 98 0.78 10.14 -11.73
N THR A 99 -0.06 11.18 -11.67
CA THR A 99 0.04 12.27 -10.68
C THR A 99 -0.95 12.13 -9.53
N PHE A 100 -1.80 11.10 -9.56
CA PHE A 100 -2.86 10.87 -8.57
C PHE A 100 -2.31 10.90 -7.14
N ILE A 101 -1.33 10.05 -6.85
CA ILE A 101 -0.76 9.88 -5.51
C ILE A 101 -0.10 11.18 -5.03
N LYS A 102 0.66 11.85 -5.91
CA LYS A 102 1.27 13.15 -5.59
C LYS A 102 0.22 14.20 -5.22
N ARG A 103 -0.89 14.28 -5.97
CA ARG A 103 -1.99 15.23 -5.70
C ARG A 103 -2.70 14.87 -4.40
N LEU A 104 -2.97 13.59 -4.17
CA LEU A 104 -3.60 13.11 -2.95
C LEU A 104 -2.77 13.47 -1.72
N ASN A 105 -1.46 13.22 -1.74
CA ASN A 105 -0.56 13.59 -0.65
C ASN A 105 -0.57 15.10 -0.38
N GLN A 106 -0.54 15.93 -1.42
CA GLN A 106 -0.55 17.38 -1.27
C GLN A 106 -1.83 17.89 -0.60
N GLU A 107 -3.00 17.36 -0.99
CA GLU A 107 -4.26 17.75 -0.36
C GLU A 107 -4.37 17.23 1.08
N MET A 108 -3.96 15.99 1.35
CA MET A 108 -3.97 15.44 2.71
C MET A 108 -3.08 16.24 3.68
N LEU A 109 -1.87 16.64 3.25
CA LEU A 109 -0.99 17.48 4.05
C LEU A 109 -1.58 18.87 4.34
N ARG A 110 -2.32 19.45 3.38
CA ARG A 110 -3.01 20.74 3.58
C ARG A 110 -4.15 20.64 4.58
N LEU A 111 -4.88 19.53 4.58
CA LEU A 111 -5.94 19.30 5.57
C LEU A 111 -5.34 19.19 6.97
N MET A 112 -4.22 18.48 7.13
CA MET A 112 -3.53 18.37 8.43
C MET A 112 -2.98 19.69 8.98
N GLY A 113 -2.46 20.57 8.11
CA GLY A 113 -1.88 21.84 8.52
C GLY A 113 -2.88 22.83 9.14
N LYS A 114 -4.19 22.55 9.03
CA LYS A 114 -5.26 23.42 9.54
C LYS A 114 -5.73 23.09 10.96
N GLY A 115 -5.02 22.18 11.65
CA GLY A 115 -5.18 21.94 13.08
C GLY A 115 -6.55 21.38 13.45
N SER A 116 -6.70 20.06 13.45
CA SER A 116 -7.88 19.44 14.06
C SER A 116 -7.63 18.01 14.52
N GLN A 117 -8.07 17.76 15.75
CA GLN A 117 -8.39 16.44 16.26
C GLN A 117 -9.50 15.86 15.39
N PHE A 118 -9.25 14.72 14.71
CA PHE A 118 -10.11 13.57 14.37
C PHE A 118 -11.64 13.73 14.07
N ALA A 119 -12.20 14.93 13.99
CA ALA A 119 -13.58 15.24 13.64
C ALA A 119 -13.81 15.36 12.12
N GLU A 120 -12.77 15.07 11.31
CA GLU A 120 -12.72 15.29 9.86
C GLU A 120 -12.85 14.03 9.00
N ASN A 121 -13.29 12.89 9.56
CA ASN A 121 -13.37 11.63 8.80
C ASN A 121 -14.20 11.76 7.51
N GLN A 122 -15.37 12.43 7.57
CA GLN A 122 -16.22 12.61 6.38
C GLN A 122 -15.60 13.55 5.34
N MET A 123 -14.89 14.60 5.76
CA MET A 123 -14.27 15.56 4.83
C MET A 123 -13.11 14.90 4.09
N ILE A 124 -12.27 14.16 4.82
CA ILE A 124 -11.15 13.41 4.25
C ILE A 124 -11.68 12.32 3.31
N GLU A 125 -12.69 11.57 3.72
CA GLU A 125 -13.32 10.52 2.89
C GLU A 125 -13.92 11.11 1.60
N THR A 126 -14.67 12.21 1.71
CA THR A 126 -15.24 12.90 0.54
C THR A 126 -14.14 13.37 -0.41
N GLU A 127 -13.06 13.93 0.13
CA GLU A 127 -11.93 14.42 -0.67
C GLU A 127 -11.17 13.26 -1.34
N MET A 128 -10.95 12.15 -0.64
CA MET A 128 -10.36 10.94 -1.20
C MET A 128 -11.22 10.38 -2.34
N LYS A 129 -12.53 10.21 -2.13
CA LYS A 129 -13.46 9.74 -3.17
C LYS A 129 -13.40 10.67 -4.39
N ARG A 130 -13.51 11.99 -4.16
CA ARG A 130 -13.47 13.01 -5.22
C ARG A 130 -12.16 12.96 -6.02
N LEU A 131 -11.02 12.83 -5.36
CA LEU A 131 -9.71 12.77 -6.01
C LEU A 131 -9.51 11.47 -6.80
N SER A 132 -9.94 10.33 -6.26
CA SER A 132 -9.92 9.04 -6.96
C SER A 132 -10.71 9.12 -8.27
N ILE A 133 -11.96 9.61 -8.22
CA ILE A 133 -12.81 9.82 -9.39
C ILE A 133 -12.15 10.76 -10.40
N ARG A 134 -11.62 11.91 -9.94
CA ARG A 134 -11.01 12.93 -10.82
C ARG A 134 -9.73 12.44 -11.49
N SER A 135 -9.03 11.50 -10.87
CA SER A 135 -7.76 10.99 -11.37
C SER A 135 -7.93 9.89 -12.43
N CYS A 136 -9.15 9.37 -12.61
CA CYS A 136 -9.44 8.38 -13.63
C CYS A 136 -9.34 8.99 -15.04
N ILE A 137 -8.74 8.24 -15.96
CA ILE A 137 -8.55 8.61 -17.35
C ILE A 137 -9.43 7.74 -18.22
N LYS A 138 -10.22 8.35 -19.11
CA LYS A 138 -11.11 7.64 -20.02
C LYS A 138 -10.31 6.96 -21.13
N ALA A 139 -10.53 5.68 -21.35
CA ALA A 139 -9.92 4.99 -22.49
C ALA A 139 -10.58 5.39 -23.82
N LYS A 140 -9.83 5.30 -24.93
CA LYS A 140 -10.28 5.75 -26.26
C LYS A 140 -11.61 5.09 -26.70
N ASP A 141 -11.73 3.79 -26.46
CA ASP A 141 -12.85 2.96 -26.91
C ASP A 141 -13.91 2.73 -25.81
N GLU A 142 -13.79 3.43 -24.68
CA GLU A 142 -14.73 3.30 -23.56
C GLU A 142 -15.97 4.19 -23.78
N SER A 143 -17.16 3.64 -23.52
CA SER A 143 -18.38 4.46 -23.56
C SER A 143 -18.37 5.48 -22.42
N LYS A 144 -19.20 6.53 -22.50
CA LYS A 144 -19.33 7.47 -21.38
C LYS A 144 -19.92 6.79 -20.14
N GLU A 145 -20.91 5.92 -20.33
CA GLU A 145 -21.57 5.20 -19.23
C GLU A 145 -20.61 4.24 -18.52
N ASP A 146 -19.82 3.48 -19.27
CA ASP A 146 -18.82 2.55 -18.70
C ASP A 146 -17.74 3.31 -17.95
N PHE A 147 -17.32 4.47 -18.48
CA PHE A 147 -16.34 5.33 -17.80
C PHE A 147 -16.87 5.83 -16.45
N GLU A 148 -18.10 6.34 -16.40
CA GLU A 148 -18.72 6.80 -15.15
C GLU A 148 -18.84 5.66 -14.12
N LYS A 149 -19.32 4.48 -14.53
CA LYS A 149 -19.39 3.29 -13.66
C LYS A 149 -18.01 2.88 -13.15
N ARG A 150 -16.99 2.91 -14.01
CA ARG A 150 -15.62 2.55 -13.62
C ARG A 150 -15.04 3.52 -12.59
N LYS A 151 -15.28 4.82 -12.73
CA LYS A 151 -14.78 5.81 -11.76
C LYS A 151 -15.30 5.54 -10.35
N GLU A 152 -16.61 5.35 -10.22
CA GLU A 152 -17.25 5.03 -8.93
C GLU A 152 -16.69 3.73 -8.37
N ARG A 153 -16.63 2.67 -9.21
CA ARG A 153 -16.07 1.38 -8.82
C ARG A 153 -14.63 1.49 -8.32
N ILE A 154 -13.75 2.21 -9.03
CA ILE A 154 -12.36 2.42 -8.58
C ILE A 154 -12.33 3.16 -7.24
N ALA A 155 -13.11 4.23 -7.10
CA ALA A 155 -13.11 5.02 -5.87
C ALA A 155 -13.57 4.22 -4.65
N GLU A 156 -14.52 3.31 -4.84
CA GLU A 156 -15.03 2.39 -3.81
C GLU A 156 -14.04 1.24 -3.54
N GLU A 157 -13.57 0.56 -4.58
CA GLU A 157 -12.67 -0.60 -4.43
C GLU A 157 -11.34 -0.21 -3.80
N LEU A 158 -10.81 0.99 -4.02
CA LEU A 158 -9.53 1.37 -3.41
C LEU A 158 -9.59 1.47 -1.87
N ARG A 159 -10.78 1.63 -1.27
CA ARG A 159 -11.01 1.69 0.20
C ARG A 159 -10.00 2.59 0.94
N LEU A 160 -9.60 3.72 0.33
CA LEU A 160 -8.50 4.55 0.84
C LEU A 160 -8.79 5.17 2.20
N SER A 161 -10.04 5.55 2.46
CA SER A 161 -10.48 6.08 3.76
C SER A 161 -10.29 5.04 4.86
N GLU A 162 -10.66 3.80 4.58
CA GLU A 162 -10.52 2.69 5.52
C GLU A 162 -9.06 2.33 5.79
N ILE A 163 -8.24 2.30 4.73
CA ILE A 163 -6.79 2.08 4.87
C ILE A 163 -6.18 3.21 5.70
N LEU A 164 -6.57 4.48 5.48
CA LEU A 164 -6.12 5.59 6.32
C LEU A 164 -6.51 5.36 7.78
N MET A 165 -7.75 4.99 8.08
CA MET A 165 -8.19 4.73 9.46
C MET A 165 -7.39 3.60 10.12
N LYS A 166 -7.03 2.55 9.38
CA LYS A 166 -6.21 1.44 9.89
C LYS A 166 -4.71 1.73 9.94
N SER A 167 -4.23 2.73 9.20
CA SER A 167 -2.80 3.06 9.11
C SER A 167 -2.19 3.58 10.42
N LYS A 168 -3.01 3.90 11.43
CA LYS A 168 -2.66 4.50 12.73
C LYS A 168 -2.00 5.89 12.65
N SER A 169 -1.43 6.27 11.52
CA SER A 169 -0.83 7.57 11.27
C SER A 169 -0.89 7.94 9.80
N MET A 170 -1.08 9.23 9.51
CA MET A 170 -1.10 9.72 8.13
C MET A 170 0.21 9.39 7.41
N ASN A 171 1.36 9.52 8.06
CA ASN A 171 2.65 9.23 7.43
C ASN A 171 2.72 7.78 6.93
N ASN A 172 2.22 6.82 7.71
CA ASN A 172 2.17 5.42 7.29
C ASN A 172 1.30 5.21 6.05
N PHE A 173 0.16 5.91 5.96
CA PHE A 173 -0.72 5.92 4.80
C PHE A 173 -0.11 6.63 3.57
N LEU A 174 0.55 7.77 3.74
CA LEU A 174 1.20 8.46 2.63
C LEU A 174 2.38 7.64 2.08
N SER A 175 3.17 7.03 2.97
CA SER A 175 4.23 6.09 2.55
C SER A 175 3.67 4.91 1.77
N PHE A 176 2.53 4.35 2.18
CA PHE A 176 1.85 3.27 1.45
C PHE A 176 1.54 3.66 0.00
N LEU A 177 0.96 4.84 -0.19
CA LEU A 177 0.67 5.36 -1.52
C LEU A 177 1.97 5.62 -2.30
N ASN A 178 2.99 6.21 -1.67
CA ASN A 178 4.27 6.47 -2.31
C ASN A 178 4.97 5.18 -2.78
N ILE A 179 4.85 4.10 -2.00
CA ILE A 179 5.38 2.79 -2.37
C ILE A 179 4.62 2.21 -3.57
N ALA A 180 3.29 2.33 -3.61
CA ALA A 180 2.50 1.92 -4.78
C ALA A 180 2.90 2.72 -6.03
N ASP A 181 3.07 4.04 -5.91
CA ASP A 181 3.55 4.91 -7.00
C ASP A 181 4.94 4.50 -7.49
N PHE A 182 5.85 4.23 -6.56
CA PHE A 182 7.21 3.78 -6.88
C PHE A 182 7.19 2.49 -7.68
N ILE A 183 6.44 1.48 -7.22
CA ILE A 183 6.31 0.19 -7.91
C ILE A 183 5.73 0.40 -9.31
N ALA A 184 4.67 1.19 -9.45
CA ALA A 184 4.07 1.49 -10.75
C ALA A 184 5.08 2.06 -11.74
N ARG A 185 5.89 3.05 -11.29
CA ARG A 185 6.93 3.66 -12.12
C ARG A 185 8.03 2.68 -12.53
N GLN A 186 8.49 1.81 -11.63
CA GLN A 186 9.53 0.83 -11.95
C GLN A 186 9.02 -0.24 -12.93
N VAL A 187 7.78 -0.71 -12.76
CA VAL A 187 7.18 -1.71 -13.65
C VAL A 187 6.90 -1.11 -15.04
N LYS A 188 6.38 0.12 -15.13
CA LYS A 188 6.14 0.79 -16.42
C LYS A 188 7.45 1.09 -17.17
N GLY A 189 8.49 1.51 -16.45
CA GLY A 189 9.82 1.75 -17.02
C GLY A 189 10.46 0.48 -17.60
N GLY A 190 10.37 -0.64 -16.87
CA GLY A 190 10.93 -1.93 -17.32
C GLY A 190 10.21 -2.56 -18.51
N ALA A 191 8.98 -2.15 -18.82
CA ALA A 191 8.23 -2.63 -19.99
C ALA A 191 8.66 -1.95 -21.31
N ASN A 192 9.38 -0.83 -21.24
CA ASN A 192 9.86 -0.09 -22.42
C ASN A 192 11.33 -0.37 -22.75
N GLU A 193 12.02 -1.25 -22.00
CA GLU A 193 13.44 -1.58 -22.16
C GLU A 193 13.69 -3.03 -22.63
N ASN A 194 12.66 -3.75 -23.12
CA ASN A 194 12.81 -5.07 -23.75
C ASN A 194 12.24 -5.10 -25.17
#